data_AF-A0A960S295-F1
#
_entry.id   AF-A0A960S295-F1
#
_cell.length_a   1.000
_cell.length_b   1.000
_cell.length_c   1.000
_cell.angle_alpha   90.00
_cell.angle_beta   90.00
_cell.angle_gamma   90.00
#
_symmetry.space_group_name_H-M   'P 1'
#
loop_
_entity.id
_entity.type
_entity.pdbx_description
1 polymer ?
#
loop_
_entity_poly.entity_id
_entity_poly.type
_entity_poly.pdbx_seq_one_letter_code
_entity_poly.pdbx_strand_id
1 'polypeptide(L)'
;MQKPLKNFPFSFGLVHWGFSLFVILAAITSIFVHRKDPLTALPIILHVTVGACVIFLLLCQWILLYVKKHRAVKAHLFPYHIEGRRCILADIHLLLKGRLPPKGIRPGLSGFVEGLGILLLTLMALTGLTYLLGNLFANTPTWTVPFLNIHSFFSGFVWAFIIGHSGMALLHTLIKKA
;
A
#
# COMPACT_ATOMS: atom_id res chain seq x y z
N MET A 1 3.06 2.33 -30.65
CA MET A 1 3.78 1.77 -29.47
C MET A 1 4.34 2.91 -28.65
N GLN A 2 3.96 3.06 -27.37
CA GLN A 2 4.61 4.03 -26.47
C GLN A 2 5.99 3.51 -26.07
N LYS A 3 7.01 4.39 -26.05
CA LYS A 3 8.35 4.06 -25.55
C LYS A 3 8.25 3.50 -24.12
N PRO A 4 8.99 2.44 -23.78
CA PRO A 4 9.04 1.95 -22.40
C PRO A 4 9.56 3.06 -21.48
N LEU A 5 8.84 3.30 -20.38
CA LEU A 5 9.28 4.27 -19.37
C LEU A 5 10.51 3.73 -18.65
N LYS A 6 11.62 4.47 -18.72
CA LYS A 6 12.87 4.11 -18.03
C LYS A 6 12.77 4.33 -16.51
N ASN A 7 12.01 5.36 -16.11
CA ASN A 7 11.77 5.77 -14.72
C ASN A 7 10.29 6.12 -14.51
N PHE A 8 9.82 6.08 -13.26
CA PHE A 8 8.49 6.59 -12.92
C PHE A 8 8.44 8.11 -13.14
N PRO A 9 7.26 8.68 -13.51
CA PRO A 9 7.07 10.11 -13.50
C PRO A 9 7.39 10.70 -12.11
N PHE A 10 8.02 11.88 -12.07
CA PHE A 10 8.41 12.53 -10.80
C PHE A 10 7.23 12.67 -9.82
N SER A 11 6.06 13.08 -10.31
CA SER A 11 4.84 13.20 -9.50
C SER A 11 4.40 11.88 -8.88
N PHE A 12 4.60 10.76 -9.57
CA PHE A 12 4.29 9.43 -9.06
C PHE A 12 5.26 9.02 -7.95
N GLY A 13 6.55 9.30 -8.14
CA GLY A 13 7.56 9.09 -7.10
C GLY A 13 7.30 9.91 -5.85
N LEU A 14 7.00 11.21 -6.00
CA LEU A 14 6.73 12.10 -4.86
C LEU A 14 5.51 11.65 -4.05
N VAL A 15 4.40 11.34 -4.73
CA VAL A 15 3.19 10.83 -4.07
C VAL A 15 3.46 9.50 -3.39
N HIS A 16 4.17 8.57 -4.03
CA HIS A 16 4.53 7.29 -3.42
C HIS A 16 5.41 7.46 -2.16
N TRP A 17 6.44 8.31 -2.19
CA TRP A 17 7.29 8.55 -1.01
C TRP A 17 6.51 9.16 0.16
N GLY A 18 5.70 10.18 -0.10
CA GLY A 18 4.82 10.75 0.92
C GLY A 18 3.84 9.71 1.45
N PHE A 19 3.20 8.96 0.55
CA PHE A 19 2.26 7.91 0.91
C PHE A 19 2.89 6.84 1.81
N SER A 20 4.07 6.34 1.45
CA SER A 20 4.82 5.35 2.25
C SER A 20 5.16 5.86 3.65
N LEU A 21 5.61 7.12 3.79
CA LEU A 21 5.88 7.73 5.09
C LEU A 21 4.63 7.74 5.98
N PHE A 22 3.50 8.24 5.46
CA PHE A 22 2.27 8.35 6.24
C PHE A 22 1.65 6.98 6.56
N VAL A 23 1.79 5.99 5.68
CA VAL A 23 1.37 4.61 5.95
C VAL A 23 2.18 4.00 7.10
N ILE A 24 3.50 4.23 7.14
CA ILE A 24 4.35 3.79 8.25
C ILE A 24 3.95 4.49 9.56
N LEU A 25 3.70 5.81 9.54
CA LEU A 25 3.22 6.53 10.71
C LEU A 25 1.85 6.02 11.19
N ALA A 26 0.93 5.73 10.26
CA ALA A 26 -0.37 5.15 10.58
C ALA A 26 -0.23 3.75 11.21
N ALA A 27 0.68 2.93 10.69
CA ALA A 27 0.99 1.61 11.23
C ALA A 27 1.59 1.70 12.64
N ILE A 28 2.55 2.59 12.88
CA ILE A 28 3.15 2.81 14.20
C ILE A 28 2.10 3.28 15.22
N THR A 29 1.31 4.30 14.86
CA THR A 29 0.25 4.82 15.75
C THR A 29 -0.79 3.76 16.08
N SER A 30 -1.10 2.83 15.16
CA SER A 30 -2.05 1.74 15.39
C SER A 30 -1.64 0.75 16.50
N ILE A 31 -0.34 0.60 16.77
CA ILE A 31 0.17 -0.23 17.87
C ILE A 31 -0.32 0.32 19.22
N PHE A 32 -0.33 1.64 19.35
CA PHE A 32 -0.71 2.32 20.58
C PHE A 32 -2.23 2.40 20.75
N VAL A 33 -3.01 2.38 19.66
CA VAL A 33 -4.48 2.28 19.74
C VAL A 33 -4.92 0.94 20.37
N HIS A 34 -4.15 -0.14 20.17
CA HIS A 34 -4.46 -1.46 20.76
C HIS A 34 -4.11 -1.54 22.26
N ARG A 35 -3.20 -0.70 22.74
CA ARG A 35 -2.95 -0.54 24.17
C ARG A 35 -4.10 0.30 24.72
N LYS A 36 -5.16 -0.37 25.19
CA LYS A 36 -6.36 0.24 25.78
C LYS A 36 -6.04 0.98 27.08
N ASP A 37 -5.16 1.97 27.06
CA ASP A 37 -4.94 2.88 28.18
C ASP A 37 -6.13 3.84 28.24
N PRO A 38 -7.04 3.68 29.24
CA PRO A 38 -8.30 4.40 29.26
C PRO A 38 -8.15 5.90 29.48
N LEU A 39 -6.93 6.37 29.79
CA LEU A 39 -6.62 7.76 30.13
C LEU A 39 -6.03 8.57 28.97
N THR A 40 -5.79 7.98 27.79
CA THR A 40 -5.14 8.71 26.67
C THR A 40 -5.92 8.60 25.36
N ALA A 41 -6.59 9.69 24.97
CA ALA A 41 -7.21 9.82 23.64
C ALA A 41 -6.19 10.06 22.52
N LEU A 42 -4.97 10.47 22.89
CA LEU A 42 -3.93 10.92 21.96
C LEU A 42 -3.57 9.87 20.89
N PRO A 43 -3.36 8.57 21.19
CA PRO A 43 -3.04 7.58 20.16
C PRO A 43 -4.13 7.45 19.09
N ILE A 44 -5.40 7.50 19.49
CA ILE A 44 -6.55 7.43 18.59
C ILE A 44 -6.61 8.68 17.72
N ILE A 45 -6.45 9.86 18.32
CA ILE A 45 -6.45 11.14 17.59
C ILE A 45 -5.32 11.13 16.54
N LEU A 46 -4.10 10.78 16.94
CA LEU A 46 -2.96 10.70 16.02
C LEU A 46 -3.20 9.68 14.90
N HIS A 47 -3.70 8.49 15.21
CA HIS A 47 -3.98 7.47 14.22
C HIS A 47 -5.02 7.94 13.20
N VAL A 48 -6.11 8.55 13.65
CA VAL A 48 -7.16 9.09 12.77
C VAL A 48 -6.64 10.25 11.93
N THR A 49 -5.89 11.18 12.51
CA THR A 49 -5.31 12.33 11.78
C THR A 49 -4.33 11.86 10.70
N VAL A 50 -3.39 10.98 11.05
CA VAL A 50 -2.43 10.42 10.08
C VAL A 50 -3.16 9.57 9.04
N GLY A 51 -4.16 8.80 9.45
CA GLY A 51 -5.02 8.02 8.55
C GLY A 51 -5.76 8.88 7.52
N ALA A 52 -6.25 10.06 7.91
CA ALA A 52 -6.86 11.00 6.98
C ALA A 52 -5.86 11.51 5.92
N CYS A 53 -4.61 11.77 6.31
CA CYS A 53 -3.54 12.10 5.36
C CYS A 53 -3.25 10.93 4.41
N VAL A 54 -3.25 9.68 4.89
CA VAL A 54 -3.11 8.47 4.06
C VAL A 54 -4.24 8.38 3.03
N ILE A 55 -5.49 8.60 3.44
CA ILE A 55 -6.65 8.61 2.52
C ILE A 55 -6.46 9.66 1.43
N PHE A 56 -6.08 10.88 1.79
CA PHE A 56 -5.83 11.95 0.83
C PHE A 56 -4.75 11.57 -0.20
N LEU A 57 -3.60 11.06 0.26
CA LEU A 57 -2.51 10.63 -0.61
C LEU A 57 -2.89 9.42 -1.47
N LEU A 58 -3.69 8.49 -0.95
CA LEU A 58 -4.23 7.35 -1.71
C LEU A 58 -5.16 7.82 -2.82
N LEU A 59 -6.01 8.83 -2.57
CA LEU A 59 -6.84 9.44 -3.61
C LEU A 59 -5.97 10.11 -4.69
N CYS A 60 -4.94 10.86 -4.30
CA CYS A 60 -3.98 11.41 -5.26
C CYS A 60 -3.31 10.31 -6.09
N GLN A 61 -2.92 9.20 -5.46
CA GLN A 61 -2.33 8.05 -6.14
C GLN A 61 -3.30 7.44 -7.17
N TRP A 62 -4.56 7.22 -6.81
CA TRP A 62 -5.59 6.74 -7.73
C TRP A 62 -5.87 7.72 -8.87
N ILE A 63 -5.94 9.02 -8.59
CA ILE A 63 -6.10 10.07 -9.61
C ILE A 63 -4.93 10.04 -10.61
N LEU A 64 -3.69 9.97 -10.12
CA LEU A 64 -2.51 9.85 -10.98
C LEU A 64 -2.55 8.58 -11.84
N LEU A 65 -3.02 7.47 -11.28
CA LEU A 65 -3.19 6.21 -12.03
C LEU A 65 -4.29 6.31 -13.09
N TYR A 66 -5.44 6.92 -12.80
CA TYR A 66 -6.59 6.93 -13.72
C TYR A 66 -6.53 8.05 -14.76
N VAL A 67 -6.18 9.28 -14.35
CA VAL A 67 -6.23 10.47 -15.21
C VAL A 67 -5.05 10.49 -16.18
N LYS A 68 -3.84 10.20 -15.68
CA LYS A 68 -2.67 10.13 -16.54
C LYS A 68 -2.69 8.74 -17.18
N LYS A 69 -2.94 8.66 -18.49
CA LYS A 69 -3.04 7.41 -19.29
C LYS A 69 -1.71 6.62 -19.38
N HIS A 70 -1.02 6.40 -18.27
CA HIS A 70 0.23 5.65 -18.15
C HIS A 70 -0.04 4.14 -18.23
N ARG A 71 -0.32 3.63 -19.43
CA ARG A 71 -0.56 2.19 -19.65
C ARG A 71 0.58 1.32 -19.10
N ALA A 72 1.83 1.77 -19.23
CA ALA A 72 2.99 1.05 -18.70
C ALA A 72 2.97 0.92 -17.17
N VAL A 73 2.57 1.98 -16.44
CA VAL A 73 2.45 1.94 -14.97
C VAL A 73 1.28 1.04 -14.55
N LYS A 74 0.14 1.11 -15.24
CA LYS A 74 -0.99 0.21 -14.99
C LYS A 74 -0.62 -1.26 -15.24
N ALA A 75 0.07 -1.54 -16.34
CA ALA A 75 0.52 -2.89 -16.67
C ALA A 75 1.60 -3.41 -15.71
N HIS A 76 2.37 -2.52 -15.08
CA HIS A 76 3.32 -2.86 -14.02
C HIS A 76 2.59 -3.22 -12.72
N LEU A 77 1.65 -2.38 -12.27
CA LEU A 77 0.93 -2.56 -11.00
C LEU A 77 -0.13 -3.67 -11.05
N PHE A 78 -0.81 -3.78 -12.18
CA PHE A 78 -1.92 -4.71 -12.41
C PHE A 78 -1.62 -5.59 -13.64
N PRO A 79 -0.60 -6.47 -13.58
CA PRO A 79 -0.18 -7.34 -14.68
C PRO A 79 -1.13 -8.53 -14.88
N TYR A 80 -2.44 -8.28 -14.98
CA TYR A 80 -3.48 -9.31 -15.01
C TYR A 80 -3.65 -10.02 -16.36
N HIS A 81 -2.99 -9.51 -17.41
CA HIS A 81 -2.94 -10.12 -18.74
C HIS A 81 -2.01 -11.35 -18.74
N ILE A 82 -2.15 -12.21 -19.75
CA ILE A 82 -1.44 -13.50 -19.85
C ILE A 82 0.08 -13.33 -19.71
N GLU A 83 0.68 -12.40 -20.45
CA GLU A 83 2.13 -12.16 -20.37
C GLU A 83 2.57 -11.63 -19.01
N GLY A 84 1.77 -10.76 -18.38
CA GLY A 84 2.04 -10.27 -17.03
C GLY A 84 2.05 -11.39 -15.98
N ARG A 85 1.10 -12.33 -16.07
CA ARG A 85 1.07 -13.51 -15.18
C ARG A 85 2.28 -14.42 -15.40
N ARG A 86 2.71 -14.61 -16.65
CA ARG A 86 3.95 -15.34 -16.98
C ARG A 86 5.18 -14.67 -16.35
N CYS A 87 5.28 -13.34 -16.42
CA CYS A 87 6.35 -12.60 -15.76
C CYS A 87 6.32 -12.75 -14.23
N ILE A 88 5.15 -12.76 -13.60
CA ILE A 88 5.03 -13.00 -12.15
C ILE A 88 5.55 -14.39 -11.79
N LEU A 89 5.11 -15.44 -12.51
CA LEU A 89 5.55 -16.81 -12.26
C LEU A 89 7.06 -16.99 -12.49
N ALA A 90 7.60 -16.35 -13.52
CA ALA A 90 9.04 -16.35 -13.79
C ALA A 90 9.84 -15.68 -12.65
N ASP A 91 9.35 -14.55 -12.13
CA ASP A 91 9.96 -13.86 -11.00
C ASP A 91 9.92 -14.70 -9.72
N ILE A 92 8.81 -15.39 -9.45
CA ILE A 92 8.69 -16.34 -8.32
C ILE A 92 9.71 -17.46 -8.47
N HIS A 93 9.84 -18.05 -9.67
CA HIS A 93 10.81 -19.12 -9.93
C HIS A 93 12.26 -18.68 -9.72
N LEU A 94 12.59 -17.44 -10.10
CA LEU A 94 13.91 -16.86 -9.83
C LEU A 94 14.17 -16.72 -8.33
N LEU A 95 13.19 -16.20 -7.58
CA LEU A 95 13.30 -16.06 -6.12
C LEU A 95 13.47 -17.41 -5.41
N LEU A 96 12.73 -18.44 -5.84
CA LEU A 96 12.90 -19.81 -5.32
C LEU A 96 14.30 -20.37 -5.59
N LYS A 97 14.98 -19.87 -6.63
CA LYS A 97 16.38 -20.20 -6.95
C LYS A 97 17.39 -19.26 -6.28
N GLY A 98 16.96 -18.41 -5.34
CA GLY A 98 17.80 -17.42 -4.68
C GLY A 98 18.30 -16.29 -5.60
N ARG A 99 17.68 -16.11 -6.77
CA ARG A 99 18.04 -15.07 -7.74
C ARG A 99 17.04 -13.92 -7.70
N LEU A 100 17.55 -12.71 -7.62
CA LEU A 100 16.74 -11.50 -7.61
C LEU A 100 16.20 -11.19 -9.03
N PRO A 101 14.89 -10.98 -9.19
CA PRO A 101 14.31 -10.59 -10.48
C PRO A 101 14.85 -9.24 -11.03
N PRO A 102 14.76 -8.99 -12.35
CA PRO A 102 15.18 -7.72 -12.93
C PRO A 102 14.43 -6.52 -12.35
N LYS A 103 15.15 -5.41 -12.09
CA LYS A 103 14.59 -4.13 -11.62
C LYS A 103 13.94 -3.33 -12.76
N GLY A 104 13.10 -2.36 -12.40
CA GLY A 104 12.53 -1.36 -13.32
C GLY A 104 11.04 -1.55 -13.61
N ILE A 105 10.48 -0.64 -14.42
CA ILE A 105 9.06 -0.66 -14.79
C ILE A 105 8.82 -1.73 -15.84
N ARG A 106 8.31 -2.89 -15.38
CA ARG A 106 7.89 -4.01 -16.23
C ARG A 106 6.76 -4.81 -15.57
N PRO A 107 5.94 -5.55 -16.31
CA PRO A 107 5.10 -6.58 -15.72
C PRO A 107 5.97 -7.58 -14.92
N GLY A 108 5.51 -7.99 -13.75
CA GLY A 108 6.29 -8.85 -12.85
C GLY A 108 5.77 -8.83 -11.42
N LEU A 109 6.44 -9.59 -10.55
CA LEU A 109 6.05 -9.78 -9.17
C LEU A 109 6.14 -8.47 -8.36
N SER A 110 7.16 -7.65 -8.59
CA SER A 110 7.36 -6.41 -7.81
C SER A 110 6.21 -5.41 -7.99
N GLY A 111 5.81 -5.16 -9.24
CA GLY A 111 4.69 -4.29 -9.53
C GLY A 111 3.35 -4.88 -9.08
N PHE A 112 3.17 -6.20 -9.21
CA PHE A 112 2.00 -6.88 -8.68
C PHE A 112 1.85 -6.73 -7.17
N VAL A 113 2.94 -6.93 -6.40
CA VAL A 113 2.95 -6.72 -4.95
C VAL A 113 2.63 -5.28 -4.60
N GLU A 114 3.23 -4.29 -5.27
CA GLU A 114 2.89 -2.87 -5.09
C GLU A 114 1.41 -2.59 -5.35
N GLY A 115 0.85 -3.16 -6.43
CA GLY A 115 -0.58 -3.06 -6.74
C GLY A 115 -1.48 -3.67 -5.67
N LEU A 116 -1.10 -4.83 -5.11
CA LEU A 116 -1.79 -5.43 -3.97
C LEU A 116 -1.72 -4.54 -2.72
N GLY A 117 -0.60 -3.86 -2.49
CA GLY A 117 -0.46 -2.88 -1.42
C GLY A 117 -1.45 -1.73 -1.54
N ILE A 118 -1.61 -1.16 -2.75
CA ILE A 118 -2.60 -0.10 -3.02
C ILE A 118 -4.03 -0.60 -2.75
N LEU A 119 -4.36 -1.83 -3.15
CA LEU A 119 -5.67 -2.43 -2.90
C LEU A 119 -5.92 -2.68 -1.40
N LEU A 120 -4.93 -3.22 -0.69
CA LEU A 120 -4.98 -3.43 0.76
C LEU A 120 -5.22 -2.11 1.49
N LEU A 121 -4.48 -1.06 1.15
CA LEU A 121 -4.63 0.26 1.76
C LEU A 121 -5.95 0.94 1.37
N THR A 122 -6.52 0.62 0.21
CA THR A 122 -7.88 1.05 -0.16
C THR A 122 -8.94 0.38 0.72
N LEU A 123 -8.81 -0.92 1.01
CA LEU A 123 -9.69 -1.61 1.95
C LEU A 123 -9.58 -1.01 3.37
N MET A 124 -8.36 -0.73 3.83
CA MET A 124 -8.11 -0.09 5.13
C MET A 124 -8.73 1.32 5.20
N ALA A 125 -8.57 2.12 4.15
CA ALA A 125 -9.17 3.45 4.04
C ALA A 125 -10.69 3.40 4.12
N LEU A 126 -11.34 2.52 3.35
CA LEU A 126 -12.80 2.38 3.34
C LEU A 126 -13.34 1.96 4.72
N THR A 127 -12.76 0.91 5.30
CA THR A 127 -13.20 0.38 6.60
C THR A 127 -12.99 1.37 7.74
N GLY A 128 -11.84 2.04 7.79
CA GLY A 128 -11.53 3.06 8.80
C GLY A 128 -12.42 4.29 8.66
N LEU A 129 -12.64 4.76 7.43
CA LEU A 129 -13.50 5.91 7.16
C LEU A 129 -14.97 5.62 7.49
N THR A 130 -15.49 4.44 7.13
CA THR A 130 -16.86 4.04 7.47
C THR A 130 -17.08 4.02 8.98
N TYR A 131 -16.15 3.45 9.74
CA TYR A 131 -16.23 3.46 11.20
C TYR A 131 -16.17 4.87 11.78
N LEU A 132 -15.23 5.69 11.30
CA LEU A 132 -15.06 7.09 11.74
C LEU A 132 -16.33 7.92 11.49
N LEU A 133 -16.89 7.88 10.28
CA LEU A 133 -18.09 8.64 9.92
C LEU A 133 -19.29 8.20 10.77
N GLY A 134 -19.46 6.90 11.01
CA GLY A 134 -20.53 6.42 11.88
C GLY A 134 -20.37 6.85 13.33
N ASN A 135 -19.14 6.91 13.84
CA ASN A 135 -18.87 7.46 15.18
C ASN A 135 -19.20 8.96 15.25
N LEU A 136 -18.80 9.75 14.24
CA LEU A 136 -19.01 11.19 14.19
C LEU A 136 -20.48 11.61 14.01
N PHE A 137 -21.24 10.91 13.15
CA PHE A 137 -22.58 11.36 12.74
C PHE A 137 -23.73 10.59 13.40
N ALA A 138 -23.47 9.43 14.01
CA ALA A 138 -24.53 8.53 14.45
C ALA A 138 -24.22 7.80 15.76
N ASN A 139 -23.33 8.34 16.60
CA ASN A 139 -22.98 7.80 17.92
C ASN A 139 -22.58 6.31 17.91
N THR A 140 -21.81 5.90 16.89
CA THR A 140 -21.34 4.52 16.68
C THR A 140 -22.46 3.49 16.55
N PRO A 141 -23.21 3.51 15.44
CA PRO A 141 -24.23 2.50 15.17
C PRO A 141 -23.64 1.09 15.19
N THR A 142 -24.41 0.10 15.66
CA THR A 142 -23.97 -1.30 15.73
C THR A 142 -23.51 -1.87 14.38
N TRP A 143 -24.04 -1.38 13.27
CA TRP A 143 -23.66 -1.80 11.92
C TRP A 143 -22.24 -1.39 11.51
N THR A 144 -21.58 -0.46 12.21
CA THR A 144 -20.21 -0.03 11.88
C THR A 144 -19.14 -0.90 12.52
N VAL A 145 -19.49 -1.67 13.56
CA VAL A 145 -18.57 -2.56 14.30
C VAL A 145 -17.86 -3.57 13.39
N PRO A 146 -18.53 -4.23 12.41
CA PRO A 146 -17.86 -5.11 11.47
C PRO A 146 -16.73 -4.41 10.67
N PHE A 147 -16.88 -3.14 10.33
CA PHE A 147 -15.83 -2.40 9.61
C PHE A 147 -14.61 -2.17 10.48
N LEU A 148 -14.78 -1.87 11.76
CA LEU A 148 -13.67 -1.81 12.71
C LEU A 148 -12.96 -3.17 12.83
N ASN A 149 -13.72 -4.26 12.92
CA ASN A 149 -13.14 -5.60 13.02
C ASN A 149 -12.33 -5.97 11.76
N ILE A 150 -12.85 -5.66 10.57
CA ILE A 150 -12.13 -5.84 9.30
C ILE A 150 -10.87 -4.97 9.29
N HIS A 151 -10.98 -3.70 9.66
CA HIS A 151 -9.84 -2.77 9.74
C HIS A 151 -8.74 -3.30 10.66
N SER A 152 -9.10 -3.73 11.88
CA SER A 152 -8.16 -4.34 12.83
C SER A 152 -7.55 -5.62 12.28
N PHE A 153 -8.33 -6.49 11.64
CA PHE A 153 -7.82 -7.74 11.06
C PHE A 153 -6.78 -7.48 9.96
N PHE A 154 -7.08 -6.57 9.02
CA PHE A 154 -6.17 -6.25 7.91
C PHE A 154 -4.95 -5.41 8.32
N SER A 155 -4.94 -4.82 9.51
CA SER A 155 -3.76 -4.10 10.03
C SER A 155 -2.51 -4.99 10.11
N GLY A 156 -2.66 -6.27 10.45
CA GLY A 156 -1.54 -7.22 10.46
C GLY A 156 -0.97 -7.47 9.06
N PHE A 157 -1.83 -7.49 8.03
CA PHE A 157 -1.40 -7.62 6.64
C PHE A 157 -0.66 -6.38 6.15
N VAL A 158 -1.02 -5.18 6.63
CA VAL A 158 -0.28 -3.95 6.32
C VAL A 158 1.15 -4.04 6.84
N TRP A 159 1.36 -4.53 8.07
CA TRP A 159 2.71 -4.77 8.60
C TRP A 159 3.50 -5.79 7.77
N ALA A 160 2.89 -6.92 7.44
CA ALA A 160 3.52 -7.93 6.59
C ALA A 160 3.91 -7.36 5.22
N PHE A 161 3.05 -6.52 4.64
CA PHE A 161 3.32 -5.83 3.38
C PHE A 161 4.51 -4.87 3.50
N ILE A 162 4.54 -3.98 4.51
CA ILE A 162 5.63 -3.02 4.72
C ILE A 162 6.96 -3.76 4.86
N ILE A 163 7.02 -4.78 5.73
CA ILE A 163 8.24 -5.55 5.98
C ILE A 163 8.71 -6.26 4.71
N GLY A 164 7.81 -7.00 4.05
CA GLY A 164 8.16 -7.78 2.85
C GLY A 164 8.57 -6.91 1.67
N HIS A 165 7.78 -5.88 1.38
CA HIS A 165 8.03 -4.99 0.24
C HIS A 165 9.31 -4.16 0.45
N SER A 166 9.44 -3.46 1.57
CA SER A 166 10.63 -2.65 1.87
C SER A 166 11.86 -3.53 2.06
N GLY A 167 11.71 -4.71 2.67
CA GLY A 167 12.79 -5.70 2.79
C GLY A 167 13.33 -6.15 1.44
N MET A 168 12.46 -6.45 0.47
CA MET A 168 12.90 -6.77 -0.89
C MET A 168 13.56 -5.59 -1.59
N ALA A 169 13.05 -4.37 -1.42
CA ALA A 169 13.68 -3.17 -1.97
C ALA A 169 15.10 -2.95 -1.40
N LEU A 170 15.29 -3.18 -0.10
CA LEU A 170 16.59 -3.13 0.57
C LEU A 170 17.52 -4.24 0.07
N LEU A 171 17.03 -5.48 -0.02
CA LEU A 171 17.79 -6.63 -0.51
C LEU A 171 18.34 -6.39 -1.92
N HIS A 172 17.49 -5.87 -2.81
CA HIS A 172 17.87 -5.45 -4.16
C HIS A 172 18.97 -4.37 -4.16
N THR A 173 19.02 -3.52 -3.15
CA THR A 173 20.01 -2.44 -3.01
C THR A 173 21.33 -2.97 -2.48
N LEU A 174 21.29 -3.88 -1.50
CA LEU A 174 22.46 -4.45 -0.84
C LEU A 174 23.19 -5.49 -1.70
N ILE A 175 22.46 -6.40 -2.36
CA ILE A 175 23.05 -7.45 -3.21
C ILE A 175 23.68 -6.87 -4.49
N LYS A 176 23.46 -5.58 -4.76
CA LYS A 176 24.09 -4.86 -5.89
C LYS A 176 25.58 -4.54 -5.68
N LYS A 177 26.21 -5.04 -4.60
CA LYS A 177 27.61 -4.83 -4.24
C LYS A 177 28.53 -6.06 -4.45
N ALA A 178 28.09 -7.05 -5.22
CA ALA A 178 28.93 -8.17 -5.67
C ALA A 178 29.02 -8.17 -7.21
#